data_AF-A0A850BKR6-F1
#
_entry.id   AF-A0A850BKR6-F1
#
_cell.length_a   1.000
_cell.length_b   1.000
_cell.length_c   1.000
_cell.angle_alpha   90.00
_cell.angle_beta   90.00
_cell.angle_gamma   90.00
#
_symmetry.space_group_name_H-M   'P 1'
#
loop_
_entity.id
_entity.type
_entity.pdbx_description
1 polymer ?
#
loop_
_entity_poly.entity_id
_entity_poly.type
_entity_poly.pdbx_seq_one_letter_code
_entity_poly.pdbx_strand_id
1 'polypeptide(L)'
;MAGLFAITALAIAAERANAVGAVRLTCLPEGLEIELLRAAGFTEGFAPSSVAESVSFTVPYTAVRGLVRRGRALCLALDPAVVTPHNRFALVRFTDDPAEVLAGTYRARLVARWLSFALPLPLALLAVLLAPSNLVGGALGLASLALVVALGAWLALREAVRWLTFGGPASDAYRDAFEIELSRRLGLAPAQALVTPPWESPWESPAPENPLAAASMRARAISAEGSRRWRLILGLSGVSLSVVGGMAFLKHFAAPRDIAPPSAAVATGIASAARRLAELEPTIPRGPVRPRCLCRRADSPLWKEGIPALSILLFDQPDDGSGRVAPTIRQGRRPRYDFDLAVVNNGDSALRDVRLVLTFARRDEAGQRAGVTDRGLFWEGALRPGRAVKWRVRAPGTEMKIESSVNGTLEQAGVLPADADAFYDLLDSRYRIVRVHGAMMLAYLRDPRALDAVRSLGVAPEGEALTVARIERAAAPVIACDIAVRDGSLEVCVFNSTERPAGGLRGREIPAEKGGISRTFAIEGSIPVHEGEVISVPLEGGDAPEEIVIESAAAAPAAP
;
A
#
# COMPACT_ATOMS: atom_id res chain seq x y z
N MET A 1 -13.54 4.29 35.63
CA MET A 1 -13.70 4.07 34.18
C MET A 1 -12.40 4.47 33.51
N ALA A 2 -11.56 3.51 33.13
CA ALA A 2 -10.27 3.82 32.51
C ALA A 2 -10.53 4.24 31.05
N GLY A 3 -10.37 5.53 30.76
CA GLY A 3 -10.49 6.05 29.41
C GLY A 3 -9.47 5.39 28.48
N LEU A 4 -9.90 5.09 27.25
CA LEU A 4 -9.01 4.66 26.18
C LEU A 4 -8.06 5.82 25.85
N PHE A 5 -6.76 5.66 26.14
CA PHE A 5 -5.75 6.63 25.76
C PHE A 5 -5.15 6.18 24.43
N ALA A 6 -5.38 6.98 23.37
CA ALA A 6 -4.85 6.72 22.04
C ALA A 6 -4.01 7.91 21.59
N ILE A 7 -2.85 7.64 21.00
CA ILE A 7 -1.94 8.67 20.51
C ILE A 7 -1.27 8.23 19.22
N THR A 8 -1.01 9.17 18.32
CA THR A 8 -0.27 8.89 17.08
C THR A 8 1.14 9.47 17.18
N ALA A 9 2.13 8.71 16.73
CA ALA A 9 3.52 9.13 16.65
C ALA A 9 4.13 8.75 15.30
N LEU A 10 5.26 9.36 14.96
CA LEU A 10 6.08 9.00 13.81
C LEU A 10 7.25 8.12 14.26
N ALA A 11 7.31 6.89 13.78
CA ALA A 11 8.50 6.04 13.87
C ALA A 11 9.56 6.51 12.86
N ILE A 12 10.77 6.79 13.32
CA ILE A 12 11.90 7.25 12.49
C ILE A 12 13.03 6.22 12.41
N ALA A 13 13.80 6.32 11.32
CA ALA A 13 15.01 5.54 11.13
C ALA A 13 16.04 5.93 12.21
N ALA A 14 16.39 4.96 13.05
CA ALA A 14 17.41 5.08 14.10
C ALA A 14 18.13 3.74 14.25
N GLU A 15 19.36 3.76 14.76
CA GLU A 15 20.29 2.61 14.92
C GLU A 15 19.67 1.36 15.57
N ARG A 16 18.58 1.53 16.34
CA ARG A 16 17.88 0.45 17.05
C ARG A 16 16.42 0.27 16.67
N ALA A 17 15.92 1.02 15.69
CA ALA A 17 14.55 0.89 15.20
C ALA A 17 14.50 -0.10 14.04
N ASN A 18 13.40 -0.83 13.89
CA ASN A 18 13.15 -1.67 12.73
C ASN A 18 11.81 -1.40 12.02
N ALA A 19 11.20 -0.28 12.36
CA ALA A 19 10.00 0.24 11.71
C ALA A 19 10.10 1.75 11.53
N VAL A 20 9.60 2.25 10.39
CA VAL A 20 9.55 3.68 10.05
C VAL A 20 8.19 4.00 9.44
N GLY A 21 7.52 5.05 9.88
CA GLY A 21 6.19 5.46 9.40
C GLY A 21 5.31 5.98 10.51
N ALA A 22 4.03 6.27 10.25
CA ALA A 22 3.12 6.67 11.32
C ALA A 22 2.64 5.43 12.08
N VAL A 23 2.54 5.57 13.40
CA VAL A 23 2.13 4.50 14.31
C VAL A 23 1.15 5.08 15.30
N ARG A 24 -0.02 4.49 15.40
CA ARG A 24 -1.00 4.81 16.43
C ARG A 24 -0.89 3.78 17.55
N LEU A 25 -0.87 4.28 18.77
CA LEU A 25 -0.65 3.52 19.99
C LEU A 25 -1.87 3.74 20.88
N THR A 26 -2.58 2.67 21.18
CA THR A 26 -3.77 2.69 22.04
C THR A 26 -3.52 1.84 23.27
N CYS A 27 -3.52 2.46 24.45
CA CYS A 27 -3.38 1.76 25.73
C CYS A 27 -4.73 1.14 26.12
N LEU A 28 -4.97 -0.10 25.70
CA LEU A 28 -6.15 -0.90 26.09
C LEU A 28 -5.98 -1.47 27.50
N PRO A 29 -7.06 -1.91 28.18
CA PRO A 29 -6.95 -2.59 29.46
C PRO A 29 -6.11 -3.87 29.42
N GLU A 30 -6.21 -4.64 28.34
CA GLU A 30 -5.60 -5.98 28.23
C GLU A 30 -4.22 -5.98 27.54
N GLY A 31 -3.86 -4.88 26.87
CA GLY A 31 -2.60 -4.76 26.15
C GLY A 31 -2.41 -3.40 25.50
N LEU A 32 -1.26 -3.23 24.83
CA LEU A 32 -0.96 -2.11 23.97
C LEU A 32 -1.32 -2.47 22.53
N GLU A 33 -2.33 -1.82 21.97
CA GLU A 33 -2.66 -1.94 20.56
C GLU A 33 -1.77 -0.99 19.75
N ILE A 34 -1.16 -1.53 18.71
CA ILE A 34 -0.24 -0.82 17.81
C ILE A 34 -0.81 -0.94 16.41
N GLU A 35 -1.22 0.20 15.84
CA GLU A 35 -1.72 0.32 14.48
C GLU A 35 -0.66 1.03 13.61
N LEU A 36 -0.10 0.28 12.66
CA LEU A 36 0.94 0.74 11.75
C LEU A 36 0.32 1.48 10.57
N LEU A 37 0.17 2.79 10.68
CA LEU A 37 -0.37 3.65 9.63
C LEU A 37 0.71 4.00 8.62
N ARG A 38 0.83 3.19 7.56
CA ARG A 38 1.86 3.35 6.53
C ARG A 38 3.29 3.21 7.11
N ALA A 39 3.51 2.16 7.89
CA ALA A 39 4.86 1.81 8.37
C ALA A 39 5.57 0.84 7.42
N ALA A 40 6.88 1.00 7.29
CA ALA A 40 7.78 0.13 6.55
C ALA A 40 8.81 -0.50 7.50
N GLY A 41 9.29 -1.69 7.16
CA GLY A 41 10.44 -2.31 7.80
C GLY A 41 11.70 -1.49 7.53
N PHE A 42 12.56 -1.39 8.54
CA PHE A 42 13.80 -0.64 8.45
C PHE A 42 14.96 -1.43 9.03
N THR A 43 16.10 -1.35 8.36
CA THR A 43 17.39 -1.85 8.86
C THR A 43 18.42 -0.78 8.53
N GLU A 44 19.25 -0.42 9.51
CA GLU A 44 20.30 0.58 9.30
C GLU A 44 21.23 0.19 8.14
N GLY A 45 21.54 1.16 7.27
CA GLY A 45 22.30 0.92 6.05
C GLY A 45 21.48 0.45 4.84
N PHE A 46 20.16 0.24 5.00
CA PHE A 46 19.25 -0.18 3.93
C PHE A 46 18.12 0.83 3.73
N ALA A 47 17.59 0.92 2.50
CA ALA A 47 16.39 1.70 2.23
C ALA A 47 15.18 1.06 2.95
N PRO A 48 14.23 1.85 3.47
CA PRO A 48 13.00 1.30 4.05
C PRO A 48 12.30 0.38 3.05
N SER A 49 11.74 -0.74 3.54
CA SER A 49 10.95 -1.66 2.71
C SER A 49 9.68 -0.99 2.20
N SER A 50 8.87 -1.70 1.40
CA SER A 50 7.54 -1.21 1.04
C SER A 50 6.75 -0.85 2.31
N VAL A 51 6.00 0.24 2.20
CA VAL A 51 5.06 0.69 3.21
C VAL A 51 3.93 -0.35 3.27
N ALA A 52 3.82 -1.05 4.40
CA ALA A 52 2.74 -2.00 4.61
C ALA A 52 1.39 -1.27 4.65
N GLU A 53 0.35 -1.96 4.17
CA GLU A 53 -1.05 -1.60 4.43
C GLU A 53 -1.28 -1.54 5.95
N SER A 54 -2.30 -0.82 6.42
CA SER A 54 -2.48 -0.60 7.86
C SER A 54 -2.64 -1.92 8.61
N VAL A 55 -1.63 -2.31 9.39
CA VAL A 55 -1.66 -3.51 10.24
C VAL A 55 -1.90 -3.07 11.68
N SER A 56 -2.97 -3.55 12.30
CA SER A 56 -3.17 -3.45 13.74
C SER A 56 -2.86 -4.78 14.42
N PHE A 57 -2.18 -4.72 15.56
CA PHE A 57 -1.97 -5.87 16.42
C PHE A 57 -1.92 -5.43 17.88
N THR A 58 -2.37 -6.31 18.77
CA THR A 58 -2.38 -6.05 20.21
C THR A 58 -1.26 -6.83 20.88
N VAL A 59 -0.49 -6.14 21.72
CA VAL A 59 0.68 -6.68 22.41
C VAL A 59 0.38 -6.71 23.91
N PRO A 60 0.50 -7.86 24.59
CA PRO A 60 0.32 -7.89 26.04
C PRO A 60 1.39 -7.00 26.70
N TYR A 61 1.05 -6.31 27.79
CA TYR A 61 1.99 -5.42 28.48
C TYR A 61 3.26 -6.15 28.95
N THR A 62 3.18 -7.45 29.22
CA THR A 62 4.33 -8.30 29.56
C THR A 62 5.35 -8.45 28.43
N ALA A 63 4.96 -8.22 27.18
CA ALA A 63 5.84 -8.25 26.02
C ALA A 63 6.54 -6.90 25.75
N VAL A 64 6.23 -5.84 26.51
CA VAL A 64 6.98 -4.57 26.43
C VAL A 64 8.29 -4.73 27.21
N ARG A 65 9.40 -4.84 26.49
CA ARG A 65 10.73 -5.09 27.06
C ARG A 65 11.45 -3.82 27.49
N GLY A 66 11.10 -2.67 26.93
CA GLY A 66 11.70 -1.41 27.34
C GLY A 66 11.07 -0.19 26.73
N LEU A 67 11.06 0.89 27.51
CA LEU A 67 10.67 2.23 27.10
C LEU A 67 11.78 3.19 27.55
N VAL A 68 12.49 3.81 26.60
CA VAL A 68 13.65 4.65 26.90
C VAL A 68 13.56 5.96 26.16
N ARG A 69 13.64 7.07 26.89
CA ARG A 69 13.72 8.41 26.30
C ARG A 69 15.15 8.71 25.84
N ARG A 70 15.29 9.14 24.58
CA ARG A 70 16.55 9.62 23.99
C ARG A 70 16.34 10.99 23.36
N GLY A 71 16.67 12.04 24.11
CA GLY A 71 16.39 13.42 23.70
C GLY A 71 14.89 13.64 23.55
N ARG A 72 14.44 13.90 22.31
CA ARG A 72 13.01 14.06 21.97
C ARG A 72 12.33 12.78 21.51
N ALA A 73 13.08 11.74 21.18
CA ALA A 73 12.54 10.46 20.75
C ALA A 73 12.24 9.55 21.96
N LEU A 74 11.16 8.77 21.83
CA LEU A 74 10.82 7.70 22.76
C LEU A 74 11.05 6.35 22.07
N CYS A 75 11.99 5.58 22.58
CA CYS A 75 12.31 4.26 22.04
C CYS A 75 11.48 3.19 22.75
N LEU A 76 10.65 2.48 21.99
CA LEU A 76 9.84 1.36 22.46
C LEU A 76 10.41 0.05 21.91
N ALA A 77 10.70 -0.89 22.81
CA ALA A 77 11.18 -2.23 22.46
C ALA A 77 10.20 -3.29 22.95
N LEU A 78 9.80 -4.17 22.03
CA LEU A 78 8.87 -5.28 22.25
C LEU A 78 9.61 -6.61 22.13
N ASP A 79 9.02 -7.65 22.71
CA ASP A 79 9.53 -9.01 22.61
C ASP A 79 9.42 -9.54 21.17
N PRO A 80 10.55 -9.88 20.51
CA PRO A 80 10.52 -10.50 19.17
C PRO A 80 9.77 -11.82 19.13
N ALA A 81 9.66 -12.56 20.24
CA ALA A 81 8.93 -13.83 20.24
C ALA A 81 7.41 -13.63 20.08
N VAL A 82 6.90 -12.45 20.44
CA VAL A 82 5.47 -12.11 20.41
C VAL A 82 5.12 -11.28 19.20
N VAL A 83 6.03 -10.40 18.76
CA VAL A 83 5.78 -9.47 17.64
C VAL A 83 6.93 -9.55 16.64
N THR A 84 6.65 -10.08 15.45
CA THR A 84 7.52 -9.98 14.26
C THR A 84 6.67 -9.54 13.05
N PRO A 85 7.22 -8.75 12.11
CA PRO A 85 8.60 -8.28 12.02
C PRO A 85 8.91 -6.97 12.79
N HIS A 86 7.91 -6.22 13.25
CA HIS A 86 8.11 -4.87 13.83
C HIS A 86 8.07 -4.86 15.36
N ASN A 87 9.24 -4.87 16.00
CA ASN A 87 9.35 -4.95 17.46
C ASN A 87 10.18 -3.83 18.11
N ARG A 88 10.77 -2.91 17.33
CA ARG A 88 11.56 -1.80 17.86
C ARG A 88 11.22 -0.50 17.15
N PHE A 89 10.73 0.47 17.91
CA PHE A 89 10.26 1.75 17.40
C PHE A 89 11.06 2.90 18.02
N ALA A 90 11.44 3.88 17.20
CA ALA A 90 11.94 5.17 17.67
C ALA A 90 10.89 6.24 17.33
N LEU A 91 10.08 6.63 18.31
CA LEU A 91 8.88 7.44 18.14
C LEU A 91 9.16 8.92 18.38
N VAL A 92 8.70 9.78 17.48
CA VAL A 92 8.78 11.25 17.57
C VAL A 92 7.47 11.89 17.11
N ARG A 93 7.28 13.20 17.33
CA ARG A 93 6.13 13.96 16.83
C ARG A 93 4.77 13.35 17.19
N PHE A 94 4.51 13.26 18.49
CA PHE A 94 3.25 12.78 19.05
C PHE A 94 2.12 13.80 18.83
N THR A 95 0.95 13.32 18.39
CA THR A 95 -0.28 14.09 18.16
C THR A 95 -1.51 13.19 18.26
N ASP A 96 -2.69 13.80 18.34
CA ASP A 96 -3.96 13.08 18.38
C ASP A 96 -4.50 12.76 16.96
N ASP A 97 -4.03 13.46 15.92
CA ASP A 97 -4.50 13.28 14.53
C ASP A 97 -3.47 12.54 13.64
N PRO A 98 -3.79 11.33 13.12
CA PRO A 98 -2.89 10.58 12.25
C PRO A 98 -2.65 11.20 10.88
N ALA A 99 -3.61 11.95 10.32
CA ALA A 99 -3.45 12.60 9.02
C ALA A 99 -2.41 13.72 9.08
N GLU A 100 -2.32 14.40 10.23
CA GLU A 100 -1.37 15.48 10.49
C GLU A 100 0.09 14.98 10.55
N VAL A 101 0.32 13.76 11.09
CA VAL A 101 1.67 13.17 11.23
C VAL A 101 2.35 12.97 9.88
N LEU A 102 1.63 12.41 8.91
CA LEU A 102 2.21 12.07 7.60
C LEU A 102 2.28 13.28 6.66
N ALA A 103 1.20 14.05 6.54
CA ALA A 103 1.17 15.22 5.66
C ALA A 103 2.07 16.35 6.18
N GLY A 104 2.11 16.53 7.51
CA GLY A 104 2.86 17.59 8.16
C GLY A 104 4.37 17.37 8.16
N THR A 105 4.84 16.12 8.18
CA THR A 105 6.29 15.81 8.22
C THR A 105 6.97 15.96 6.86
N TYR A 106 6.31 15.52 5.79
CA TYR A 106 6.83 15.69 4.43
C TYR A 106 6.92 17.18 4.05
N ARG A 107 5.83 17.93 4.25
CA ARG A 107 5.80 19.39 3.99
C ARG A 107 6.82 20.13 4.86
N ALA A 108 6.92 19.78 6.15
CA ALA A 108 7.89 20.41 7.05
C ALA A 108 9.33 20.18 6.59
N ARG A 109 9.70 18.97 6.14
CA ARG A 109 11.07 18.68 5.66
C ARG A 109 11.42 19.40 4.37
N LEU A 110 10.47 19.48 3.43
CA LEU A 110 10.68 20.16 2.15
C LEU A 110 10.79 21.67 2.35
N VAL A 111 9.88 22.26 3.11
CA VAL A 111 9.89 23.69 3.46
C VAL A 111 11.13 24.04 4.29
N ALA A 112 11.49 23.20 5.27
CA ALA A 112 12.68 23.38 6.10
C ALA A 112 13.97 23.50 5.28
N ARG A 113 14.16 22.58 4.32
CA ARG A 113 15.37 22.57 3.49
C ARG A 113 15.46 23.86 2.68
N TRP A 114 14.39 24.27 2.02
CA TRP A 114 14.36 25.51 1.23
C TRP A 114 14.54 26.76 2.08
N LEU A 115 13.80 26.90 3.18
CA LEU A 115 13.92 28.07 4.05
C LEU A 115 15.33 28.18 4.64
N SER A 116 15.95 27.07 5.06
CA SER A 116 17.28 27.10 5.70
C SER A 116 18.41 27.57 4.77
N PHE A 117 18.27 27.38 3.46
CA PHE A 117 19.26 27.82 2.49
C PHE A 117 18.91 29.16 1.83
N ALA A 118 17.63 29.41 1.56
CA ALA A 118 17.21 30.57 0.78
C ALA A 118 17.01 31.84 1.60
N LEU A 119 16.63 31.74 2.88
CA LEU A 119 16.28 32.91 3.71
C LEU A 119 17.46 33.70 4.33
N PRO A 120 18.60 33.09 4.69
CA PRO A 120 19.69 33.83 5.36
C PRO A 120 20.28 34.96 4.51
N LEU A 121 20.43 34.75 3.20
CA LEU A 121 20.99 35.73 2.27
C LEU A 121 20.12 37.00 2.10
N PRO A 122 18.81 36.91 1.80
CA PRO A 122 17.96 38.09 1.69
C PRO A 122 17.82 38.83 3.03
N LEU A 123 17.81 38.11 4.16
CA LEU A 123 17.82 38.75 5.49
C LEU A 123 19.13 39.52 5.74
N ALA A 124 20.28 38.96 5.36
CA ALA A 124 21.55 39.63 5.46
C ALA A 124 21.64 40.86 4.53
N LEU A 125 21.15 40.74 3.30
CA LEU A 125 21.08 41.87 2.35
C LEU A 125 20.18 42.99 2.87
N LEU A 126 19.01 42.63 3.42
CA LEU A 126 18.08 43.59 4.00
C LEU A 126 18.67 44.27 5.24
N ALA A 127 19.42 43.53 6.08
CA ALA A 127 20.15 44.10 7.21
C ALA A 127 21.24 45.08 6.77
N VAL A 128 21.96 44.80 5.68
CA VAL A 128 22.94 45.73 5.07
C VAL A 128 22.27 46.99 4.53
N LEU A 129 21.15 46.85 3.81
CA LEU A 129 20.42 47.98 3.22
C LEU A 129 19.81 48.91 4.27
N LEU A 130 19.48 48.38 5.45
CA LEU A 130 18.89 49.13 6.56
C LEU A 130 19.91 49.56 7.61
N ALA A 131 21.19 49.17 7.48
CA ALA A 131 22.22 49.51 8.45
C ALA A 131 22.55 51.01 8.39
N PRO A 132 22.44 51.76 9.50
CA PRO A 132 22.74 53.18 9.48
C PRO A 132 24.27 53.38 9.36
N SER A 133 24.67 54.34 8.52
CA SER A 133 26.06 54.58 8.12
C SER A 133 27.00 54.99 9.26
N ASN A 134 26.45 55.34 10.43
CA ASN A 134 27.18 55.66 11.65
C ASN A 134 27.65 54.43 12.45
N LEU A 135 27.04 53.26 12.24
CA LEU A 135 27.40 52.02 12.96
C LEU A 135 28.33 51.11 12.14
N VAL A 136 28.31 51.25 10.81
CA VAL A 136 29.02 50.34 9.91
C VAL A 136 29.70 51.15 8.80
N GLY A 137 31.01 51.38 8.97
CA GLY A 137 31.83 52.13 8.02
C GLY A 137 32.55 51.22 7.02
N GLY A 138 32.41 51.54 5.73
CA GLY A 138 33.16 50.90 4.64
C GLY A 138 32.64 49.51 4.24
N ALA A 139 33.14 49.01 3.11
CA ALA A 139 32.71 47.73 2.54
C ALA A 139 32.96 46.54 3.47
N LEU A 140 34.04 46.59 4.27
CA LEU A 140 34.40 45.54 5.21
C LEU A 140 33.41 45.43 6.38
N GLY A 141 32.94 46.57 6.91
CA GLY A 141 31.94 46.58 7.97
C GLY A 141 30.59 46.04 7.50
N LEU A 142 30.17 46.39 6.28
CA LEU A 142 28.92 45.88 5.71
C LEU A 142 28.99 44.36 5.49
N ALA A 143 30.14 43.87 5.01
CA ALA A 143 30.36 42.43 4.82
C ALA A 143 30.34 41.66 6.15
N SER A 144 30.94 42.19 7.22
CA SER A 144 30.94 41.54 8.54
C SER A 144 29.54 41.50 9.16
N LEU A 145 28.77 42.59 9.06
CA LEU A 145 27.38 42.62 9.51
C LEU A 145 26.52 41.59 8.74
N ALA A 146 26.63 41.54 7.41
CA ALA A 146 25.91 40.59 6.58
C ALA A 146 26.18 39.15 7.00
N LEU A 147 27.45 38.83 7.27
CA LEU A 147 27.88 37.49 7.68
C LEU A 147 27.29 37.10 9.04
N VAL A 148 27.33 38.00 10.03
CA VAL A 148 26.79 37.72 11.38
C VAL A 148 25.28 37.52 11.33
N VAL A 149 24.56 38.35 10.58
CA VAL A 149 23.10 38.23 10.43
C VAL A 149 22.73 36.95 9.67
N ALA A 150 23.43 36.64 8.58
CA ALA A 150 23.23 35.39 7.85
C ALA A 150 23.45 34.17 8.75
N LEU A 151 24.54 34.16 9.53
CA LEU A 151 24.88 33.05 10.42
C LEU A 151 23.86 32.90 11.56
N GLY A 152 23.46 34.01 12.20
CA GLY A 152 22.46 34.01 13.25
C GLY A 152 21.09 33.54 12.75
N ALA A 153 20.65 34.05 11.59
CA ALA A 153 19.41 33.63 10.94
C ALA A 153 19.45 32.14 10.58
N TRP A 154 20.57 31.67 10.02
CA TRP A 154 20.77 30.27 9.68
C TRP A 154 20.69 29.33 10.90
N LEU A 155 21.35 29.68 12.01
CA LEU A 155 21.30 28.90 13.26
C LEU A 155 19.89 28.86 13.85
N ALA A 156 19.22 30.01 13.92
CA ALA A 156 17.85 30.11 14.44
C ALA A 156 16.87 29.28 13.58
N LEU A 157 17.01 29.35 12.25
CA LEU A 157 16.16 28.59 11.35
C LEU A 157 16.43 27.09 11.43
N ARG A 158 17.69 26.69 11.62
CA ARG A 158 18.06 25.28 11.83
C ARG A 158 17.41 24.70 13.09
N GLU A 159 17.35 25.49 14.17
CA GLU A 159 16.69 25.06 15.41
C GLU A 159 15.16 25.01 15.26
N ALA A 160 14.56 26.01 14.60
CA ALA A 160 13.14 25.99 14.26
C ALA A 160 12.77 24.78 13.38
N VAL A 161 13.63 24.42 12.41
CA VAL A 161 13.48 23.23 11.57
C VAL A 161 13.53 21.96 12.42
N ARG A 162 14.44 21.86 13.40
CA ARG A 162 14.49 20.71 14.32
C ARG A 162 13.19 20.56 15.09
N TRP A 163 12.61 21.67 15.56
CA TRP A 163 11.33 21.64 16.27
C TRP A 163 10.17 21.22 15.35
N LEU A 164 10.15 21.70 14.10
CA LEU A 164 9.14 21.33 13.11
C LEU A 164 9.25 19.87 12.66
N THR A 165 10.46 19.31 12.67
CA THR A 165 10.74 17.94 12.18
C THR A 165 10.59 16.87 13.25
N PHE A 166 11.07 17.11 14.47
CA PHE A 166 11.03 16.14 15.58
C PHE A 166 9.86 16.33 16.55
N GLY A 167 9.11 17.42 16.41
CA GLY A 167 8.03 17.78 17.33
C GLY A 167 8.43 18.93 18.27
N GLY A 168 7.47 19.81 18.53
CA GLY A 168 7.62 20.94 19.45
C GLY A 168 7.10 20.63 20.86
N PRO A 169 6.93 21.66 21.71
CA PRO A 169 6.50 21.50 23.10
C PRO A 169 5.16 20.77 23.30
N ALA A 170 4.23 20.88 22.33
CA ALA A 170 2.96 20.13 22.38
C ALA A 170 3.19 18.63 22.18
N SER A 171 4.00 18.24 21.19
CA SER A 171 4.40 16.85 20.99
C SER A 171 5.19 16.31 22.18
N ASP A 172 5.98 17.14 22.86
CA ASP A 172 6.70 16.71 24.06
C ASP A 172 5.71 16.40 25.20
N ALA A 173 4.66 17.21 25.39
CA ALA A 173 3.61 16.95 26.37
C ALA A 173 2.84 15.66 26.09
N TYR A 174 2.53 15.40 24.81
CA TYR A 174 1.89 14.15 24.37
C TYR A 174 2.76 12.91 24.59
N ARG A 175 4.07 13.01 24.29
CA ARG A 175 5.04 11.95 24.62
C ARG A 175 5.03 11.67 26.11
N ASP A 176 5.13 12.71 26.93
CA ASP A 176 5.24 12.59 28.39
C ASP A 176 3.93 12.00 28.97
N ALA A 177 2.77 12.37 28.44
CA ALA A 177 1.48 11.77 28.80
C ALA A 177 1.40 10.28 28.44
N PHE A 178 1.85 9.90 27.24
CA PHE A 178 1.92 8.51 26.81
C PHE A 178 2.88 7.68 27.66
N GLU A 179 4.06 8.24 27.97
CA GLU A 179 5.05 7.60 28.84
C GLU A 179 4.46 7.32 30.23
N ILE A 180 3.79 8.30 30.84
CA ILE A 180 3.13 8.15 32.14
C ILE A 180 2.04 7.07 32.10
N GLU A 181 1.17 7.07 31.08
CA GLU A 181 0.09 6.10 30.96
C GLU A 181 0.64 4.68 30.72
N LEU A 182 1.63 4.53 29.84
CA LEU A 182 2.24 3.23 29.56
C LEU A 182 2.98 2.68 30.80
N SER A 183 3.74 3.52 31.52
CA SER A 183 4.38 3.12 32.79
C SER A 183 3.35 2.65 33.82
N ARG A 184 2.24 3.39 33.97
CA ARG A 184 1.14 3.01 34.87
C ARG A 184 0.57 1.63 34.52
N ARG A 185 0.38 1.33 33.23
CA ARG A 185 -0.15 0.04 32.75
C ARG A 185 0.84 -1.11 32.91
N LEU A 186 2.13 -0.82 32.81
CA LEU A 186 3.20 -1.79 33.07
C LEU A 186 3.41 -2.08 34.57
N GLY A 187 2.67 -1.40 35.46
CA GLY A 187 2.88 -1.49 36.91
C GLY A 187 4.22 -0.89 37.35
N LEU A 188 4.86 -0.10 36.49
CA LEU A 188 6.11 0.59 36.78
C LEU A 188 5.76 1.93 37.43
N ALA A 189 6.22 2.15 38.67
CA ALA A 189 6.24 3.50 39.22
C ALA A 189 7.13 4.34 38.27
N PRO A 190 6.63 5.46 37.70
CA PRO A 190 7.45 6.27 36.82
C PRO A 190 8.69 6.66 37.61
N ALA A 191 9.87 6.39 37.05
CA ALA A 191 11.10 6.94 37.59
C ALA A 191 10.88 8.45 37.56
N GLN A 192 10.66 9.06 38.73
CA GLN A 192 10.66 10.50 38.84
C GLN A 192 11.95 10.93 38.19
N ALA A 193 11.86 11.71 37.11
CA ALA A 193 13.01 12.40 36.59
C ALA A 193 13.61 13.10 37.79
N LEU A 194 14.74 12.58 38.28
CA LEU A 194 15.61 13.29 39.19
C LEU A 194 16.01 14.53 38.40
N VAL A 195 15.21 15.58 38.54
CA VAL A 195 15.71 16.94 38.54
C VAL A 195 16.70 16.89 39.67
N THR A 196 17.96 16.58 39.36
CA THR A 196 19.05 16.86 40.27
C THR A 196 18.89 18.33 40.61
N PRO A 197 18.55 18.68 41.87
CA PRO A 197 18.75 20.05 42.28
C PRO A 197 20.26 20.29 42.09
N PRO A 198 20.67 21.49 41.63
CA PRO A 198 22.06 21.84 41.68
C PRO A 198 22.45 21.83 43.16
N TRP A 199 23.14 20.77 43.59
CA TRP A 199 23.80 20.58 44.88
C TRP A 199 23.11 21.23 46.09
N GLU A 200 22.42 20.45 46.94
CA GLU A 200 22.26 20.85 48.34
C GLU A 200 22.56 19.68 49.28
N SER A 201 23.45 20.00 50.22
CA SER A 201 24.01 19.34 51.40
C SER A 201 23.35 18.06 51.97
N PRO A 202 24.16 17.10 52.46
CA PRO A 202 23.70 15.92 53.18
C PRO A 202 23.43 16.24 54.66
N TRP A 203 22.27 16.82 54.98
CA TRP A 203 21.62 16.68 56.28
C TRP A 203 20.25 17.38 56.23
N GLU A 204 19.16 16.61 56.30
CA GLU A 204 17.95 16.92 57.10
C GLU A 204 16.90 15.81 56.92
N SER A 205 16.36 15.34 58.05
CA SER A 205 15.28 14.34 58.13
C SER A 205 13.89 15.02 58.15
N PRO A 206 12.79 14.28 58.38
CA PRO A 206 11.66 14.17 57.48
C PRO A 206 10.59 15.26 57.66
N ALA A 207 9.72 15.32 56.66
CA ALA A 207 8.59 16.24 56.41
C ALA A 207 7.80 16.77 57.62
N PRO A 208 7.08 17.89 57.41
CA PRO A 208 5.63 17.74 57.37
C PRO A 208 4.93 18.46 56.21
N GLU A 209 3.75 17.94 55.95
CA GLU A 209 2.75 18.32 54.95
C GLU A 209 2.47 19.83 54.94
N ASN A 210 2.79 20.49 53.83
CA ASN A 210 2.49 21.90 53.65
C ASN A 210 1.33 22.07 52.64
N PRO A 211 0.13 22.53 53.05
CA PRO A 211 -1.04 22.68 52.19
C PRO A 211 -0.87 23.73 51.07
N LEU A 212 0.26 24.46 51.06
CA LEU A 212 0.66 25.36 49.98
C LEU A 212 1.15 24.64 48.70
N ALA A 213 1.55 23.36 48.80
CA ALA A 213 1.89 22.54 47.63
C ALA A 213 0.66 22.23 46.76
N ALA A 214 -0.53 22.08 47.39
CA ALA A 214 -1.80 21.89 46.67
C ALA A 214 -2.30 23.18 46.00
N ALA A 215 -2.02 24.35 46.60
CA ALA A 215 -2.37 25.66 46.04
C ALA A 215 -1.47 26.04 44.84
N SER A 216 -0.18 25.71 44.88
CA SER A 216 0.74 25.98 43.77
C SER A 216 0.49 25.09 42.54
N MET A 217 -0.05 23.88 42.73
CA MET A 217 -0.49 23.03 41.61
C MET A 217 -1.76 23.55 40.92
N ARG A 218 -2.73 24.11 41.67
CA ARG A 218 -3.92 24.75 41.07
C ARG A 218 -3.62 26.11 40.41
N ALA A 219 -2.67 26.88 40.94
CA ALA A 219 -2.22 28.12 40.31
C ALA A 219 -1.44 27.90 39.01
N ARG A 220 -0.71 26.77 38.87
CA ARG A 220 -0.02 26.40 37.61
C ARG A 220 -0.96 25.85 36.54
N ALA A 221 -2.09 25.25 36.92
CA ALA A 221 -3.10 24.78 35.96
C ALA A 221 -3.87 25.93 35.29
N ILE A 222 -4.15 27.02 36.02
CA ILE A 222 -4.94 28.15 35.50
C ILE A 222 -4.07 29.17 34.73
N SER A 223 -2.74 29.18 34.93
CA SER A 223 -1.81 30.07 34.20
C SER A 223 -1.32 29.51 32.84
N ALA A 224 -1.68 28.28 32.48
CA ALA A 224 -1.17 27.59 31.27
C ALA A 224 -2.01 27.81 30.00
N GLU A 225 -3.24 28.31 30.11
CA GLU A 225 -4.16 28.48 28.96
C GLU A 225 -4.20 29.91 28.40
N GLY A 226 -3.84 30.94 29.18
CA GLY A 226 -3.94 32.34 28.74
C GLY A 226 -2.70 32.95 28.06
N SER A 227 -1.50 32.41 28.29
CA SER A 227 -0.24 33.08 27.90
C SER A 227 0.49 32.46 26.69
N ARG A 228 -0.07 31.39 26.11
CA ARG A 228 0.60 30.56 25.09
C ARG A 228 0.42 31.05 23.65
N ARG A 229 -0.60 31.86 23.37
CA ARG A 229 -0.80 32.47 22.03
C ARG A 229 0.06 33.71 21.78
N TRP A 230 0.36 34.51 22.81
CA TRP A 230 1.08 35.78 22.64
C TRP A 230 2.60 35.64 22.50
N ARG A 231 3.22 34.64 23.14
CA ARG A 231 4.69 34.48 23.12
C ARG A 231 5.22 33.78 21.86
N LEU A 232 4.37 33.06 21.13
CA LEU A 232 4.70 32.49 19.81
C LEU A 232 4.54 33.49 18.66
N ILE A 233 3.70 34.51 18.84
CA ILE A 233 3.62 35.63 17.89
C ILE A 233 4.88 36.50 18.02
N LEU A 234 5.30 36.89 19.23
CA LEU A 234 6.41 37.84 19.42
C LEU A 234 7.82 37.35 19.02
N GLY A 235 8.10 36.04 19.07
CA GLY A 235 9.45 35.52 18.80
C GLY A 235 9.84 35.44 17.32
N LEU A 236 8.88 35.29 16.40
CA LEU A 236 9.13 35.22 14.95
C LEU A 236 8.53 36.38 14.16
N SER A 237 7.72 37.24 14.79
CA SER A 237 7.16 38.44 14.17
C SER A 237 7.86 39.74 14.58
N GLY A 238 8.65 39.79 15.66
CA GLY A 238 9.24 41.06 16.14
C GLY A 238 10.14 41.78 15.12
N VAL A 239 10.88 41.04 14.30
CA VAL A 239 11.84 41.64 13.34
C VAL A 239 11.22 41.83 11.95
N SER A 240 10.34 40.92 11.53
CA SER A 240 9.68 40.96 10.22
C SER A 240 8.40 41.79 10.22
N LEU A 241 7.64 41.84 11.32
CA LEU A 241 6.37 42.56 11.45
C LEU A 241 6.57 44.04 11.84
N SER A 242 7.74 44.42 12.37
CA SER A 242 8.10 45.84 12.52
C SER A 242 8.39 46.50 11.15
N VAL A 243 9.00 45.76 10.22
CA VAL A 243 9.32 46.27 8.87
C VAL A 243 8.11 46.13 7.91
N VAL A 244 7.39 45.00 7.96
CA VAL A 244 6.21 44.78 7.12
C VAL A 244 4.95 45.47 7.67
N GLY A 245 4.80 45.57 8.99
CA GLY A 245 3.69 46.29 9.63
C GLY A 245 3.75 47.80 9.42
N GLY A 246 4.95 48.39 9.44
CA GLY A 246 5.15 49.80 9.08
C GLY A 246 4.81 50.09 7.61
N MET A 247 5.07 49.15 6.70
CA MET A 247 4.80 49.29 5.26
C MET A 247 3.34 48.95 4.87
N ALA A 248 2.71 47.97 5.53
CA ALA A 248 1.32 47.59 5.29
C ALA A 248 0.33 48.64 5.80
N PHE A 249 0.68 49.34 6.89
CA PHE A 249 -0.10 50.46 7.43
C PHE A 249 -0.23 51.62 6.42
N LEU A 250 0.81 51.91 5.63
CA LEU A 250 0.77 52.95 4.58
C LEU A 250 -0.03 52.53 3.34
N LYS A 251 -0.09 51.23 3.03
CA LYS A 251 -0.78 50.70 1.83
C LYS A 251 -2.28 50.45 2.07
N HIS A 252 -2.71 50.34 3.34
CA HIS A 252 -4.09 50.01 3.69
C HIS A 252 -5.03 51.24 3.75
N PHE A 253 -4.51 52.46 3.81
CA PHE A 253 -5.31 53.69 3.92
C PHE A 253 -5.61 54.40 2.58
N ALA A 254 -5.26 53.81 1.44
CA ALA A 254 -5.49 54.39 0.12
C ALA A 254 -6.08 53.38 -0.89
N ALA A 255 -7.36 53.00 -0.73
CA ALA A 255 -8.35 52.76 -1.81
C ALA A 255 -9.65 52.10 -1.28
N PRO A 256 -10.84 52.40 -1.85
CA PRO A 256 -12.15 51.97 -1.33
C PRO A 256 -12.60 50.58 -1.85
N ARG A 257 -13.53 49.96 -1.09
CA ARG A 257 -14.22 48.68 -1.39
C ARG A 257 -15.66 48.92 -1.81
N ASP A 258 -16.21 48.00 -2.61
CA ASP A 258 -17.65 47.70 -2.69
C ASP A 258 -17.93 46.18 -2.73
N ILE A 259 -19.12 45.79 -2.24
CA ILE A 259 -19.58 44.42 -1.93
C ILE A 259 -20.94 44.15 -2.63
N ALA A 260 -21.16 42.89 -3.10
CA ALA A 260 -22.33 41.99 -2.90
C ALA A 260 -22.73 41.19 -4.17
N PRO A 261 -23.65 40.18 -4.13
CA PRO A 261 -23.63 38.89 -3.40
C PRO A 261 -23.94 37.67 -4.36
N PRO A 262 -24.11 36.41 -3.88
CA PRO A 262 -24.14 35.20 -4.72
C PRO A 262 -25.56 34.75 -5.13
N SER A 263 -25.71 34.13 -6.30
CA SER A 263 -26.95 33.50 -6.75
C SER A 263 -26.86 31.97 -6.81
N ALA A 264 -27.92 31.34 -6.31
CA ALA A 264 -28.16 29.91 -6.23
C ALA A 264 -28.46 29.25 -7.59
N ALA A 265 -27.90 28.06 -7.84
CA ALA A 265 -28.33 27.17 -8.92
C ALA A 265 -27.83 25.72 -8.74
N VAL A 266 -28.40 24.96 -7.79
CA VAL A 266 -28.31 23.48 -7.77
C VAL A 266 -29.61 22.92 -7.18
N ALA A 267 -30.64 22.69 -8.01
CA ALA A 267 -31.86 22.00 -7.55
C ALA A 267 -32.70 21.31 -8.66
N THR A 268 -32.23 21.17 -9.90
CA THR A 268 -33.08 20.73 -11.03
C THR A 268 -32.42 19.68 -11.93
N GLY A 269 -31.70 18.71 -11.36
CA GLY A 269 -30.99 17.67 -12.13
C GLY A 269 -31.40 16.21 -11.90
N ILE A 270 -32.06 15.87 -10.78
CA ILE A 270 -32.14 14.47 -10.32
C ILE A 270 -33.55 13.84 -10.51
N ALA A 271 -34.58 14.64 -10.81
CA ALA A 271 -35.96 14.13 -10.94
C ALA A 271 -36.31 13.54 -12.32
N SER A 272 -35.46 13.69 -13.35
CA SER A 272 -35.76 13.25 -14.72
C SER A 272 -35.21 11.86 -15.09
N ALA A 273 -34.29 11.31 -14.30
CA ALA A 273 -33.68 9.99 -14.56
C ALA A 273 -34.53 8.83 -14.01
N ALA A 274 -35.31 9.04 -12.94
CA ALA A 274 -36.07 7.98 -12.28
C ALA A 274 -37.34 7.52 -13.04
N ARG A 275 -37.84 8.30 -14.01
CA ARG A 275 -39.07 7.95 -14.76
C ARG A 275 -38.85 7.09 -16.00
N ARG A 276 -37.61 6.92 -16.49
CA ARG A 276 -37.35 6.13 -17.71
C ARG A 276 -37.06 4.64 -17.47
N LEU A 277 -36.98 4.21 -16.22
CA LEU A 277 -36.69 2.80 -15.85
C LEU A 277 -37.95 1.98 -15.55
N ALA A 278 -39.15 2.58 -15.56
CA ALA A 278 -40.40 1.91 -15.19
C ALA A 278 -41.18 1.32 -16.39
N GLU A 279 -40.67 1.41 -17.62
CA GLU A 279 -41.46 1.14 -18.84
C GLU A 279 -40.89 0.06 -19.78
N LEU A 280 -39.98 -0.79 -19.31
CA LEU A 280 -39.46 -1.93 -20.08
C LEU A 280 -39.61 -3.22 -19.30
N GLU A 281 -40.75 -3.89 -19.47
CA GLU A 281 -40.98 -5.25 -18.97
C GLU A 281 -41.24 -6.18 -20.16
N PRO A 282 -40.26 -7.02 -20.57
CA PRO A 282 -40.49 -8.04 -21.58
C PRO A 282 -40.99 -9.33 -20.92
N THR A 283 -42.14 -9.80 -21.40
CA THR A 283 -42.76 -11.09 -21.04
C THR A 283 -41.96 -12.24 -21.67
N ILE A 284 -41.12 -12.92 -20.88
CA ILE A 284 -40.42 -14.15 -21.29
C ILE A 284 -41.18 -15.38 -20.76
N PRO A 285 -41.40 -16.44 -21.56
CA PRO A 285 -42.09 -17.65 -21.12
C PRO A 285 -41.34 -18.34 -19.98
N ARG A 286 -42.02 -18.58 -18.86
CA ARG A 286 -41.46 -19.28 -17.69
C ARG A 286 -41.41 -20.79 -17.93
N GLY A 287 -40.21 -21.30 -18.24
CA GLY A 287 -39.85 -22.68 -17.97
C GLY A 287 -39.77 -22.96 -16.46
N PRO A 288 -39.44 -24.19 -16.02
CA PRO A 288 -39.27 -24.52 -14.62
C PRO A 288 -38.27 -23.54 -13.97
N VAL A 289 -38.71 -22.85 -12.92
CA VAL A 289 -37.93 -21.78 -12.26
C VAL A 289 -36.77 -22.41 -11.51
N ARG A 290 -35.56 -22.29 -12.08
CA ARG A 290 -34.32 -22.72 -11.43
C ARG A 290 -33.82 -21.66 -10.45
N PRO A 291 -33.05 -22.04 -9.40
CA PRO A 291 -32.40 -21.06 -8.55
C PRO A 291 -31.41 -20.24 -9.36
N ARG A 292 -31.40 -18.92 -9.15
CA ARG A 292 -30.44 -18.02 -9.78
C ARG A 292 -29.11 -18.06 -9.02
N CYS A 293 -28.01 -17.92 -9.75
CA CYS A 293 -26.65 -17.85 -9.20
C CYS A 293 -25.84 -16.77 -9.92
N LEU A 294 -24.67 -16.44 -9.34
CA LEU A 294 -23.74 -15.46 -9.88
C LEU A 294 -22.35 -16.09 -9.92
N CYS A 295 -21.73 -16.12 -11.10
CA CYS A 295 -20.32 -16.49 -11.19
C CYS A 295 -19.46 -15.37 -10.60
N ARG A 296 -18.63 -15.71 -9.61
CA ARG A 296 -17.54 -14.84 -9.21
C ARG A 296 -16.48 -14.84 -10.30
N ARG A 297 -15.81 -13.71 -10.48
CA ARG A 297 -14.82 -13.51 -11.56
C ARG A 297 -13.68 -14.54 -11.49
N ALA A 298 -13.39 -15.10 -10.31
CA ALA A 298 -12.30 -16.03 -10.05
C ALA A 298 -12.67 -17.53 -10.11
N ASP A 299 -13.87 -17.91 -10.55
CA ASP A 299 -14.34 -19.32 -10.45
C ASP A 299 -13.69 -20.29 -11.47
N SER A 300 -12.70 -19.83 -12.26
CA SER A 300 -11.92 -20.71 -13.14
C SER A 300 -10.69 -21.27 -12.40
N PRO A 301 -10.27 -22.52 -12.69
CA PRO A 301 -8.98 -23.05 -12.25
C PRO A 301 -7.78 -22.16 -12.58
N LEU A 302 -7.89 -21.28 -13.59
CA LEU A 302 -6.85 -20.31 -13.96
C LEU A 302 -6.55 -19.29 -12.85
N TRP A 303 -7.52 -18.97 -12.00
CA TRP A 303 -7.43 -17.90 -11.01
C TRP A 303 -7.75 -18.35 -9.58
N LYS A 304 -7.59 -19.65 -9.29
CA LYS A 304 -7.81 -20.20 -7.93
C LYS A 304 -7.03 -19.45 -6.85
N GLU A 305 -5.84 -18.98 -7.17
CA GLU A 305 -4.98 -18.21 -6.26
C GLU A 305 -5.20 -16.68 -6.36
N GLY A 306 -6.16 -16.24 -7.17
CA GLY A 306 -6.41 -14.85 -7.52
C GLY A 306 -5.47 -14.32 -8.61
N ILE A 307 -5.77 -13.12 -9.12
CA ILE A 307 -4.91 -12.45 -10.11
C ILE A 307 -3.85 -11.63 -9.39
N PRO A 308 -2.55 -11.86 -9.63
CA PRO A 308 -1.51 -11.06 -9.00
C PRO A 308 -1.59 -9.61 -9.48
N ALA A 309 -1.31 -8.64 -8.60
CA ALA A 309 -1.25 -7.23 -9.01
C ALA A 309 -0.14 -6.98 -10.05
N LEU A 310 0.95 -7.75 -9.97
CA LEU A 310 2.03 -7.79 -10.95
C LEU A 310 2.30 -9.24 -11.36
N SER A 311 2.00 -9.60 -12.61
CA SER A 311 2.36 -10.92 -13.14
C SER A 311 3.83 -10.96 -13.52
N ILE A 312 4.54 -12.02 -13.14
CA ILE A 312 5.92 -12.28 -13.55
C ILE A 312 5.90 -13.46 -14.53
N LEU A 313 6.39 -13.24 -15.74
CA LEU A 313 6.36 -14.18 -16.84
C LEU A 313 7.79 -14.55 -17.22
N LEU A 314 8.13 -15.83 -17.14
CA LEU A 314 9.47 -16.35 -17.43
C LEU A 314 9.43 -17.15 -18.73
N PHE A 315 10.44 -17.02 -19.59
CA PHE A 315 10.50 -17.78 -20.83
C PHE A 315 11.94 -17.97 -21.32
N ASP A 316 12.22 -19.17 -21.84
CA ASP A 316 13.55 -19.56 -22.33
C ASP A 316 13.83 -18.99 -23.73
N GLN A 317 15.06 -19.16 -24.22
CA GLN A 317 15.44 -18.86 -25.60
C GLN A 317 15.93 -20.12 -26.33
N PRO A 318 15.19 -20.64 -27.33
CA PRO A 318 13.90 -20.16 -27.85
C PRO A 318 12.74 -20.39 -26.86
N ASP A 319 11.68 -19.58 -26.99
CA ASP A 319 10.47 -19.68 -26.15
C ASP A 319 9.75 -21.01 -26.44
N ASP A 320 9.62 -21.86 -25.42
CA ASP A 320 8.95 -23.16 -25.49
C ASP A 320 7.48 -23.08 -25.03
N GLY A 321 7.01 -21.90 -24.64
CA GLY A 321 5.65 -21.67 -24.14
C GLY A 321 5.37 -22.29 -22.75
N SER A 322 6.36 -22.94 -22.13
CA SER A 322 6.14 -23.67 -20.87
C SER A 322 6.02 -22.74 -19.66
N GLY A 323 6.49 -21.49 -19.77
CA GLY A 323 6.62 -20.58 -18.65
C GLY A 323 7.69 -21.01 -17.62
N ARG A 324 8.44 -22.08 -17.91
CA ARG A 324 9.45 -22.66 -17.04
C ARG A 324 10.83 -22.35 -17.59
N VAL A 325 11.77 -22.06 -16.69
CA VAL A 325 13.16 -21.78 -17.04
C VAL A 325 14.06 -22.73 -16.26
N ALA A 326 14.94 -23.43 -16.97
CA ALA A 326 15.89 -24.36 -16.38
C ALA A 326 17.33 -23.89 -16.64
N PRO A 327 18.28 -24.17 -15.74
CA PRO A 327 19.67 -23.81 -15.96
C PRO A 327 20.26 -24.66 -17.10
N THR A 328 21.01 -24.03 -18.01
CA THR A 328 21.77 -24.75 -19.02
C THR A 328 23.00 -25.41 -18.37
N ILE A 329 23.05 -26.74 -18.40
CA ILE A 329 24.19 -27.54 -17.92
C ILE A 329 24.96 -28.05 -19.14
N ARG A 330 26.18 -27.55 -19.36
CA ARG A 330 27.08 -28.05 -20.42
C ARG A 330 28.31 -28.69 -19.78
N GLN A 331 28.76 -29.84 -20.32
CA GLN A 331 29.97 -30.51 -19.86
C GLN A 331 31.16 -29.55 -19.80
N GLY A 332 31.86 -29.53 -18.66
CA GLY A 332 33.01 -28.66 -18.43
C GLY A 332 32.71 -27.17 -18.20
N ARG A 333 31.44 -26.74 -18.22
CA ARG A 333 31.05 -25.35 -17.93
C ARG A 333 30.15 -25.28 -16.69
N ARG A 334 30.26 -24.18 -15.95
CA ARG A 334 29.41 -23.93 -14.78
C ARG A 334 27.94 -23.76 -15.21
N PRO A 335 26.98 -24.38 -14.49
CA PRO A 335 25.55 -24.18 -14.74
C PRO A 335 25.17 -22.71 -14.70
N ARG A 336 24.30 -22.29 -15.64
CA ARG A 336 23.85 -20.90 -15.74
C ARG A 336 22.42 -20.82 -16.25
N TYR A 337 21.73 -19.79 -15.81
CA TYR A 337 20.47 -19.32 -16.38
C TYR A 337 20.73 -18.31 -17.51
N ASP A 338 19.99 -18.42 -18.61
CA ASP A 338 19.91 -17.43 -19.71
C ASP A 338 18.47 -17.43 -20.21
N PHE A 339 17.65 -16.52 -19.70
CA PHE A 339 16.22 -16.46 -20.02
C PHE A 339 15.75 -15.01 -20.09
N ASP A 340 14.55 -14.79 -20.63
CA ASP A 340 13.89 -13.50 -20.62
C ASP A 340 12.78 -13.49 -19.53
N LEU A 341 12.65 -12.35 -18.86
CA LEU A 341 11.66 -12.11 -17.83
C LEU A 341 10.83 -10.91 -18.25
N ALA A 342 9.50 -11.07 -18.32
CA ALA A 342 8.57 -9.97 -18.45
C ALA A 342 7.75 -9.81 -17.18
N VAL A 343 7.33 -8.59 -16.88
CA VAL A 343 6.30 -8.32 -15.88
C VAL A 343 5.17 -7.53 -16.48
N VAL A 344 3.95 -7.78 -16.02
CA VAL A 344 2.73 -7.11 -16.48
C VAL A 344 2.02 -6.50 -15.29
N ASN A 345 1.71 -5.20 -15.38
CA ASN A 345 0.86 -4.54 -14.39
C ASN A 345 -0.61 -4.90 -14.68
N ASN A 346 -1.21 -5.70 -13.80
CA ASN A 346 -2.60 -6.13 -13.97
C ASN A 346 -3.61 -5.15 -13.36
N GLY A 347 -3.15 -4.17 -12.57
CA GLY A 347 -4.02 -3.20 -11.91
C GLY A 347 -4.41 -2.01 -12.79
N ASP A 348 -5.51 -1.36 -12.42
CA ASP A 348 -6.05 -0.13 -13.04
C ASP A 348 -5.21 1.13 -12.78
N SER A 349 -4.19 1.04 -11.92
CA SER A 349 -3.33 2.15 -11.52
C SER A 349 -1.89 1.93 -11.97
N ALA A 350 -1.22 3.02 -12.34
CA ALA A 350 0.17 2.96 -12.77
C ALA A 350 1.11 2.67 -11.58
N LEU A 351 1.99 1.69 -11.75
CA LEU A 351 3.04 1.41 -10.78
C LEU A 351 4.21 2.37 -11.02
N ARG A 352 4.54 3.20 -10.03
CA ARG A 352 5.55 4.26 -10.18
C ARG A 352 6.92 3.73 -10.57
N ASP A 353 7.28 2.60 -9.99
CA ASP A 353 8.48 1.84 -10.30
C ASP A 353 8.21 0.35 -10.10
N VAL A 354 9.03 -0.48 -10.75
CA VAL A 354 9.00 -1.94 -10.57
C VAL A 354 10.38 -2.41 -10.19
N ARG A 355 10.46 -3.13 -9.06
CA ARG A 355 11.70 -3.69 -8.52
C ARG A 355 11.52 -5.20 -8.35
N LEU A 356 12.45 -5.95 -8.92
CA LEU A 356 12.54 -7.39 -8.73
C LEU A 356 13.93 -7.72 -8.18
N VAL A 357 14.01 -8.66 -7.25
CA VAL A 357 15.26 -9.23 -6.78
C VAL A 357 15.28 -10.70 -7.18
N LEU A 358 16.26 -11.07 -7.99
CA LEU A 358 16.50 -12.45 -8.39
C LEU A 358 17.71 -12.97 -7.64
N THR A 359 17.49 -13.97 -6.79
CA THR A 359 18.54 -14.63 -6.02
C THR A 359 18.90 -15.95 -6.67
N PHE A 360 20.11 -16.04 -7.20
CA PHE A 360 20.68 -17.25 -7.79
C PHE A 360 21.56 -17.97 -6.78
N ALA A 361 21.53 -19.30 -6.79
CA ALA A 361 22.46 -20.09 -6.00
C ALA A 361 22.85 -21.39 -6.73
N ARG A 362 23.92 -22.01 -6.26
CA ARG A 362 24.36 -23.34 -6.69
C ARG A 362 24.18 -24.31 -5.54
N ARG A 363 23.99 -25.59 -5.85
CA ARG A 363 24.23 -26.65 -4.88
C ARG A 363 25.68 -27.10 -4.98
N ASP A 364 26.35 -27.25 -3.85
CA ASP A 364 27.65 -27.89 -3.78
C ASP A 364 27.53 -29.42 -3.83
N GLU A 365 28.65 -30.13 -3.76
CA GLU A 365 28.69 -31.61 -3.80
C GLU A 365 27.96 -32.25 -2.60
N ALA A 366 27.83 -31.52 -1.48
CA ALA A 366 27.07 -31.94 -0.30
C ALA A 366 25.58 -31.56 -0.38
N GLY A 367 25.13 -31.01 -1.52
CA GLY A 367 23.76 -30.57 -1.74
C GLY A 367 23.39 -29.28 -1.01
N GLN A 368 24.34 -28.59 -0.37
CA GLN A 368 24.11 -27.34 0.34
C GLN A 368 24.13 -26.13 -0.61
N ARG A 369 23.37 -25.10 -0.25
CA ARG A 369 23.23 -23.89 -1.06
C ARG A 369 24.50 -23.03 -0.92
N ALA A 370 25.23 -22.84 -2.00
CA ALA A 370 26.50 -22.13 -2.06
C ALA A 370 26.55 -21.10 -3.21
N GLY A 371 27.37 -20.07 -3.06
CA GLY A 371 27.61 -19.07 -4.10
C GLY A 371 26.35 -18.26 -4.47
N VAL A 372 25.64 -17.77 -3.45
CA VAL A 372 24.44 -16.94 -3.62
C VAL A 372 24.80 -15.62 -4.31
N THR A 373 24.04 -15.26 -5.34
CA THR A 373 24.23 -14.02 -6.10
C THR A 373 22.87 -13.35 -6.31
N ASP A 374 22.73 -12.12 -5.85
CA ASP A 374 21.51 -11.32 -6.05
C ASP A 374 21.64 -10.42 -7.28
N ARG A 375 20.54 -10.30 -8.02
CA ARG A 375 20.38 -9.41 -9.17
C ARG A 375 19.11 -8.60 -9.01
N GLY A 376 19.27 -7.30 -8.78
CA GLY A 376 18.17 -6.35 -8.82
C GLY A 376 17.83 -6.00 -10.27
N LEU A 377 16.56 -6.16 -10.65
CA LEU A 377 16.00 -5.58 -11.87
C LEU A 377 15.14 -4.39 -11.49
N PHE A 378 15.35 -3.28 -12.17
CA PHE A 378 14.66 -2.02 -11.91
C PHE A 378 14.14 -1.43 -13.22
N TRP A 379 12.92 -0.92 -13.17
CA TRP A 379 12.33 -0.10 -14.21
C TRP A 379 12.03 1.28 -13.65
N GLU A 380 12.70 2.31 -14.18
CA GLU A 380 12.63 3.69 -13.69
C GLU A 380 11.39 4.46 -14.17
N GLY A 381 10.48 3.81 -14.91
CA GLY A 381 9.28 4.43 -15.45
C GLY A 381 8.00 3.99 -14.75
N ALA A 382 6.96 4.82 -14.84
CA ALA A 382 5.62 4.40 -14.47
C ALA A 382 5.14 3.27 -15.40
N LEU A 383 5.00 2.06 -14.87
CA LEU A 383 4.40 0.94 -15.59
C LEU A 383 2.88 1.12 -15.60
N ARG A 384 2.36 1.60 -16.72
CA ARG A 384 0.93 1.85 -16.89
C ARG A 384 0.09 0.57 -16.77
N PRO A 385 -1.21 0.70 -16.45
CA PRO A 385 -2.16 -0.41 -16.46
C PRO A 385 -2.07 -1.24 -17.75
N GLY A 386 -2.09 -2.57 -17.62
CA GLY A 386 -2.05 -3.50 -18.75
C GLY A 386 -0.77 -3.45 -19.59
N ARG A 387 0.30 -2.78 -19.13
CA ARG A 387 1.58 -2.73 -19.85
C ARG A 387 2.58 -3.72 -19.29
N ALA A 388 3.48 -4.14 -20.18
CA ALA A 388 4.56 -5.07 -19.85
C ALA A 388 5.94 -4.42 -20.04
N VAL A 389 6.90 -4.79 -19.19
CA VAL A 389 8.32 -4.50 -19.36
C VAL A 389 9.14 -5.78 -19.29
N LYS A 390 10.27 -5.82 -19.99
CA LYS A 390 11.08 -7.02 -20.16
C LYS A 390 12.53 -6.77 -19.81
N TRP A 391 13.16 -7.75 -19.17
CA TRP A 391 14.60 -7.85 -19.01
C TRP A 391 15.11 -9.17 -19.57
N ARG A 392 16.37 -9.15 -19.98
CA ARG A 392 17.15 -10.36 -20.24
C ARG A 392 18.00 -10.67 -19.02
N VAL A 393 17.95 -11.92 -18.56
CA VAL A 393 18.64 -12.34 -17.34
C VAL A 393 19.66 -13.42 -17.68
N ARG A 394 20.91 -13.18 -17.25
CA ARG A 394 22.00 -14.16 -17.33
C ARG A 394 22.72 -14.22 -15.99
N ALA A 395 22.71 -15.38 -15.35
CA ALA A 395 23.33 -15.56 -14.05
C ALA A 395 23.82 -17.01 -13.84
N PRO A 396 24.92 -17.21 -13.11
CA PRO A 396 25.36 -18.54 -12.71
C PRO A 396 24.43 -19.10 -11.63
N GLY A 397 24.12 -20.39 -11.68
CA GLY A 397 23.23 -21.00 -10.70
C GLY A 397 22.61 -22.29 -11.17
N THR A 398 22.16 -23.09 -10.21
CA THR A 398 21.25 -24.22 -10.41
C THR A 398 19.88 -23.94 -9.83
N GLU A 399 19.76 -22.94 -8.94
CA GLU A 399 18.52 -22.52 -8.30
C GLU A 399 18.32 -21.02 -8.44
N MET A 400 17.05 -20.62 -8.51
CA MET A 400 16.63 -19.23 -8.60
C MET A 400 15.41 -18.98 -7.72
N LYS A 401 15.39 -17.84 -7.04
CA LYS A 401 14.21 -17.28 -6.37
C LYS A 401 13.96 -15.88 -6.91
N ILE A 402 12.70 -15.50 -7.09
CA ILE A 402 12.29 -14.16 -7.54
C ILE A 402 11.45 -13.53 -6.44
N GLU A 403 11.77 -12.30 -6.08
CA GLU A 403 11.02 -11.49 -5.13
C GLU A 403 10.63 -10.17 -5.81
N SER A 404 9.37 -9.75 -5.64
CA SER A 404 8.83 -8.52 -6.24
C SER A 404 8.55 -7.47 -5.17
N SER A 405 8.67 -6.19 -5.53
CA SER A 405 8.20 -5.09 -4.70
C SER A 405 6.68 -4.98 -4.64
N VAL A 406 5.98 -5.54 -5.63
CA VAL A 406 4.52 -5.64 -5.70
C VAL A 406 4.14 -7.09 -5.47
N ASN A 407 3.49 -7.37 -4.34
CA ASN A 407 3.07 -8.70 -3.92
C ASN A 407 1.56 -8.73 -3.68
N GLY A 408 1.00 -9.92 -3.70
CA GLY A 408 -0.43 -10.15 -3.46
C GLY A 408 -1.27 -10.06 -4.73
N THR A 409 -2.57 -10.26 -4.55
CA THR A 409 -3.57 -10.26 -5.61
C THR A 409 -4.27 -8.91 -5.74
N LEU A 410 -4.90 -8.67 -6.88
CA LEU A 410 -5.76 -7.50 -7.11
C LEU A 410 -6.86 -7.41 -6.04
N GLU A 411 -7.45 -8.55 -5.68
CA GLU A 411 -8.49 -8.63 -4.64
C GLU A 411 -7.96 -8.25 -3.25
N GLN A 412 -6.78 -8.77 -2.87
CA GLN A 412 -6.15 -8.45 -1.58
C GLN A 412 -5.79 -6.96 -1.48
N ALA A 413 -5.35 -6.36 -2.58
CA ALA A 413 -5.00 -4.94 -2.62
C ALA A 413 -6.22 -4.01 -2.79
N GLY A 414 -7.43 -4.55 -2.99
CA GLY A 414 -8.62 -3.75 -3.32
C GLY A 414 -8.49 -2.96 -4.62
N VAL A 415 -7.67 -3.43 -5.56
CA VAL A 415 -7.37 -2.78 -6.85
C VAL A 415 -8.17 -3.46 -7.95
N LEU A 416 -8.77 -2.65 -8.83
CA LEU A 416 -9.48 -3.20 -9.99
C LEU A 416 -8.47 -3.65 -11.06
N PRO A 417 -8.82 -4.66 -11.88
CA PRO A 417 -8.01 -5.00 -13.03
C PRO A 417 -7.93 -3.81 -14.01
N ALA A 418 -6.84 -3.72 -14.77
CA ALA A 418 -6.72 -2.78 -15.87
C ALA A 418 -7.84 -2.97 -16.90
N ASP A 419 -8.11 -1.93 -17.67
CA ASP A 419 -9.13 -1.97 -18.73
C ASP A 419 -8.79 -3.03 -19.79
N ALA A 420 -9.83 -3.62 -20.38
CA ALA A 420 -9.68 -4.66 -21.39
C ALA A 420 -8.85 -4.21 -22.61
N ASP A 421 -8.98 -2.95 -23.02
CA ASP A 421 -8.19 -2.38 -24.12
C ASP A 421 -6.68 -2.39 -23.81
N ALA A 422 -6.30 -2.18 -22.54
CA ALA A 422 -4.90 -2.21 -22.14
C ALA A 422 -4.32 -3.64 -22.25
N PHE A 423 -5.11 -4.68 -21.96
CA PHE A 423 -4.70 -6.07 -22.16
C PHE A 423 -4.78 -6.51 -23.62
N TYR A 424 -5.70 -5.95 -24.40
CA TYR A 424 -5.78 -6.20 -25.84
C TYR A 424 -4.49 -5.73 -26.56
N ASP A 425 -3.94 -4.59 -26.16
CA ASP A 425 -2.64 -4.11 -26.66
C ASP A 425 -1.48 -5.09 -26.40
N LEU A 426 -1.58 -6.00 -25.42
CA LEU A 426 -0.54 -7.01 -25.16
C LEU A 426 -0.50 -8.09 -26.25
N LEU A 427 -1.56 -8.25 -27.04
CA LEU A 427 -1.63 -9.21 -28.15
C LEU A 427 -0.68 -8.85 -29.29
N ASP A 428 -0.25 -7.58 -29.39
CA ASP A 428 0.76 -7.13 -30.36
C ASP A 428 2.20 -7.39 -29.88
N SER A 429 2.38 -7.95 -28.68
CA SER A 429 3.70 -8.29 -28.16
C SER A 429 4.40 -9.32 -29.04
N ARG A 430 5.72 -9.13 -29.22
CA ARG A 430 6.58 -10.12 -29.90
C ARG A 430 6.77 -11.40 -29.10
N TYR A 431 6.38 -11.41 -27.82
CA TYR A 431 6.58 -12.54 -26.90
C TYR A 431 5.28 -13.29 -26.68
N ARG A 432 5.27 -14.59 -26.99
CA ARG A 432 4.07 -15.42 -26.96
C ARG A 432 3.43 -15.43 -25.58
N ILE A 433 4.21 -15.66 -24.52
CA ILE A 433 3.69 -15.69 -23.15
C ILE A 433 3.00 -14.39 -22.71
N VAL A 434 3.44 -13.23 -23.23
CA VAL A 434 2.80 -11.94 -22.94
C VAL A 434 1.45 -11.84 -23.66
N ARG A 435 1.35 -12.35 -24.89
CA ARG A 435 0.08 -12.43 -25.62
C ARG A 435 -0.88 -13.41 -24.95
N VAL A 436 -0.39 -14.57 -24.49
CA VAL A 436 -1.16 -15.55 -23.71
C VAL A 436 -1.70 -14.90 -22.44
N HIS A 437 -0.87 -14.13 -21.72
CA HIS A 437 -1.30 -13.38 -20.55
C HIS A 437 -2.37 -12.33 -20.90
N GLY A 438 -2.21 -11.60 -22.01
CA GLY A 438 -3.25 -10.69 -22.53
C GLY A 438 -4.58 -11.40 -22.80
N ALA A 439 -4.57 -12.53 -23.51
CA ALA A 439 -5.76 -13.33 -23.78
C ALA A 439 -6.41 -13.88 -22.49
N MET A 440 -5.58 -14.32 -21.52
CA MET A 440 -6.05 -14.74 -20.21
C MET A 440 -6.77 -13.60 -19.48
N MET A 441 -6.23 -12.38 -19.49
CA MET A 441 -6.84 -11.23 -18.84
C MET A 441 -8.12 -10.76 -19.55
N LEU A 442 -8.17 -10.85 -20.89
CA LEU A 442 -9.41 -10.60 -21.64
C LEU A 442 -10.51 -11.61 -21.29
N ALA A 443 -10.15 -12.89 -21.16
CA ALA A 443 -11.09 -13.92 -20.73
C ALA A 443 -11.60 -13.68 -19.29
N TYR A 444 -10.71 -13.26 -18.38
CA TYR A 444 -11.09 -12.85 -17.03
C TYR A 444 -12.09 -11.69 -17.01
N LEU A 445 -11.84 -10.67 -17.84
CA LEU A 445 -12.70 -9.50 -17.98
C LEU A 445 -13.99 -9.77 -18.75
N ARG A 446 -14.19 -10.98 -19.28
CA ARG A 446 -15.32 -11.35 -20.14
C ARG A 446 -15.43 -10.44 -21.36
N ASP A 447 -14.29 -10.01 -21.89
CA ASP A 447 -14.26 -9.19 -23.10
C ASP A 447 -14.68 -10.03 -24.31
N PRO A 448 -15.58 -9.54 -25.18
CA PRO A 448 -16.05 -10.29 -26.35
C PRO A 448 -14.93 -10.68 -27.33
N ARG A 449 -13.80 -9.97 -27.31
CA ARG A 449 -12.62 -10.26 -28.15
C ARG A 449 -11.76 -11.40 -27.59
N ALA A 450 -12.05 -11.93 -26.41
CA ALA A 450 -11.19 -12.93 -25.75
C ALA A 450 -11.02 -14.22 -26.58
N LEU A 451 -12.08 -14.74 -27.21
CA LEU A 451 -11.97 -15.93 -28.06
C LEU A 451 -11.12 -15.70 -29.31
N ASP A 452 -11.27 -14.54 -29.95
CA ASP A 452 -10.46 -14.18 -31.12
C ASP A 452 -9.00 -13.95 -30.72
N ALA A 453 -8.76 -13.37 -29.54
CA ALA A 453 -7.43 -13.25 -28.96
C ALA A 453 -6.77 -14.62 -28.76
N VAL A 454 -7.48 -15.59 -28.19
CA VAL A 454 -6.98 -16.97 -28.04
C VAL A 454 -6.69 -17.62 -29.39
N ARG A 455 -7.58 -17.49 -30.37
CA ARG A 455 -7.38 -18.02 -31.73
C ARG A 455 -6.17 -17.39 -32.42
N SER A 456 -5.92 -16.10 -32.19
CA SER A 456 -4.77 -15.37 -32.75
C SER A 456 -3.42 -15.88 -32.25
N LEU A 457 -3.40 -16.59 -31.11
CA LEU A 457 -2.18 -17.23 -30.60
C LEU A 457 -1.71 -18.37 -31.53
N GLY A 458 -2.60 -18.96 -32.32
CA GLY A 458 -2.28 -20.12 -33.16
C GLY A 458 -2.05 -21.40 -32.34
N VAL A 459 -1.44 -22.42 -32.95
CA VAL A 459 -1.22 -23.72 -32.31
C VAL A 459 -0.35 -23.57 -31.05
N ALA A 460 -0.86 -24.04 -29.92
CA ALA A 460 -0.16 -23.99 -28.65
C ALA A 460 0.94 -25.08 -28.58
N PRO A 461 2.15 -24.75 -28.12
CA PRO A 461 3.16 -25.74 -27.74
C PRO A 461 2.63 -26.71 -26.68
N GLU A 462 3.21 -27.91 -26.59
CA GLU A 462 2.76 -28.95 -25.63
C GLU A 462 2.74 -28.44 -24.18
N GLY A 463 3.75 -27.64 -23.78
CA GLY A 463 3.83 -27.04 -22.45
C GLY A 463 2.75 -25.99 -22.15
N GLU A 464 2.12 -25.43 -23.17
CA GLU A 464 1.14 -24.33 -23.06
C GLU A 464 -0.29 -24.79 -23.38
N ALA A 465 -0.45 -25.93 -24.05
CA ALA A 465 -1.73 -26.39 -24.61
C ALA A 465 -2.85 -26.46 -23.56
N LEU A 466 -2.54 -26.91 -22.35
CA LEU A 466 -3.51 -26.94 -21.25
C LEU A 466 -3.96 -25.53 -20.81
N THR A 467 -3.03 -24.58 -20.74
CA THR A 467 -3.32 -23.19 -20.39
C THR A 467 -4.18 -22.53 -21.45
N VAL A 468 -3.82 -22.66 -22.73
CA VAL A 468 -4.61 -22.10 -23.85
C VAL A 468 -6.01 -22.70 -23.88
N ALA A 469 -6.14 -24.01 -23.72
CA ALA A 469 -7.44 -24.67 -23.69
C ALA A 469 -8.29 -24.21 -22.50
N ARG A 470 -7.68 -23.94 -21.34
CA ARG A 470 -8.38 -23.34 -20.18
C ARG A 470 -8.83 -21.90 -20.46
N ILE A 471 -8.00 -21.08 -21.11
CA ILE A 471 -8.37 -19.71 -21.48
C ILE A 471 -9.52 -19.74 -22.48
N GLU A 472 -9.49 -20.63 -23.47
CA GLU A 472 -10.57 -20.80 -24.45
C GLU A 472 -11.90 -21.13 -23.76
N ARG A 473 -11.91 -22.08 -22.83
CA ARG A 473 -13.10 -22.42 -22.04
C ARG A 473 -13.56 -21.27 -21.15
N ALA A 474 -12.62 -20.57 -20.52
CA ALA A 474 -12.95 -19.40 -19.72
C ALA A 474 -13.50 -18.25 -20.58
N ALA A 475 -13.11 -18.14 -21.85
CA ALA A 475 -13.65 -17.16 -22.80
C ALA A 475 -14.96 -17.61 -23.47
N ALA A 476 -15.44 -18.82 -23.19
CA ALA A 476 -16.65 -19.34 -23.80
C ALA A 476 -17.88 -18.48 -23.45
N PRO A 477 -18.84 -18.35 -24.38
CA PRO A 477 -20.07 -17.56 -24.18
C PRO A 477 -20.99 -18.11 -23.08
N VAL A 478 -20.91 -19.42 -22.83
CA VAL A 478 -21.64 -20.09 -21.75
C VAL A 478 -20.62 -20.87 -20.94
N ILE A 479 -20.64 -20.66 -19.62
CA ILE A 479 -19.63 -21.20 -18.70
C ILE A 479 -20.28 -21.91 -17.52
N ALA A 480 -19.51 -22.81 -16.91
CA ALA A 480 -19.78 -23.35 -15.60
C ALA A 480 -18.92 -22.65 -14.54
N CYS A 481 -19.48 -22.38 -13.37
CA CYS A 481 -18.81 -21.81 -12.20
C CYS A 481 -19.44 -22.36 -10.91
N ASP A 482 -18.84 -22.05 -9.75
CA ASP A 482 -19.32 -22.48 -8.42
C ASP A 482 -19.73 -23.96 -8.34
N ILE A 483 -18.80 -24.84 -8.74
CA ILE A 483 -19.01 -26.29 -8.75
C ILE A 483 -18.97 -26.80 -7.31
N ALA A 484 -20.07 -27.35 -6.83
CA ALA A 484 -20.18 -27.90 -5.48
C ALA A 484 -20.88 -29.27 -5.51
N VAL A 485 -20.51 -30.14 -4.57
CA VAL A 485 -21.24 -31.38 -4.35
C VAL A 485 -22.10 -31.21 -3.10
N ARG A 486 -23.42 -31.37 -3.25
CA ARG A 486 -24.40 -31.31 -2.16
C ARG A 486 -25.37 -32.46 -2.26
N ASP A 487 -25.57 -33.18 -1.16
CA ASP A 487 -26.55 -34.26 -1.03
C ASP A 487 -26.48 -35.33 -2.13
N GLY A 488 -25.26 -35.68 -2.57
CA GLY A 488 -25.05 -36.66 -3.66
C GLY A 488 -25.40 -36.14 -5.06
N SER A 489 -25.57 -34.82 -5.21
CA SER A 489 -25.74 -34.13 -6.49
C SER A 489 -24.60 -33.15 -6.72
N LEU A 490 -24.23 -32.97 -7.98
CA LEU A 490 -23.35 -31.93 -8.47
C LEU A 490 -24.19 -30.69 -8.75
N GLU A 491 -24.02 -29.66 -7.95
CA GLU A 491 -24.55 -28.33 -8.22
C GLU A 491 -23.51 -27.53 -9.01
N VAL A 492 -23.92 -26.99 -10.15
CA VAL A 492 -23.09 -26.13 -10.99
C VAL A 492 -23.88 -24.90 -11.39
N CYS A 493 -23.29 -23.73 -11.22
CA CYS A 493 -23.84 -22.50 -11.76
C CYS A 493 -23.48 -22.39 -13.24
N VAL A 494 -24.48 -22.32 -14.12
CA VAL A 494 -24.29 -22.13 -15.56
C VAL A 494 -24.68 -20.72 -15.94
N PHE A 495 -23.71 -19.95 -16.44
CA PHE A 495 -23.90 -18.54 -16.80
C PHE A 495 -23.80 -18.34 -18.31
N ASN A 496 -24.74 -17.59 -18.86
CA ASN A 496 -24.78 -17.24 -20.28
C ASN A 496 -24.47 -15.75 -20.48
N SER A 497 -23.33 -15.45 -21.10
CA SER A 497 -22.90 -14.09 -21.38
C SER A 497 -23.34 -13.57 -22.75
N THR A 498 -24.12 -14.34 -23.52
CA THR A 498 -24.56 -13.96 -24.87
C THR A 498 -25.82 -13.10 -24.87
N GLU A 499 -26.08 -12.46 -26.01
CA GLU A 499 -27.29 -11.65 -26.24
C GLU A 499 -28.56 -12.49 -26.48
N ARG A 500 -28.46 -13.83 -26.50
CA ARG A 500 -29.61 -14.73 -26.76
C ARG A 500 -29.70 -15.83 -25.71
N PRO A 501 -30.91 -16.32 -25.36
CA PRO A 501 -31.04 -17.49 -24.51
C PRO A 501 -30.30 -18.69 -25.11
N ALA A 502 -29.54 -19.40 -24.30
CA ALA A 502 -28.75 -20.55 -24.74
C ALA A 502 -29.47 -21.85 -24.36
N GLY A 503 -29.97 -22.59 -25.35
CA GLY A 503 -30.64 -23.89 -25.15
C GLY A 503 -29.89 -25.05 -25.80
N GLY A 504 -30.29 -26.28 -25.47
CA GLY A 504 -29.67 -27.49 -26.02
C GLY A 504 -28.22 -27.65 -25.57
N LEU A 505 -27.94 -27.33 -24.31
CA LEU A 505 -26.60 -27.35 -23.75
C LEU A 505 -26.26 -28.72 -23.15
N ARG A 506 -24.98 -29.08 -23.18
CA ARG A 506 -24.43 -30.26 -22.52
C ARG A 506 -23.26 -29.86 -21.64
N GLY A 507 -23.24 -30.36 -20.41
CA GLY A 507 -22.07 -30.27 -19.53
C GLY A 507 -21.16 -31.47 -19.76
N ARG A 508 -19.85 -31.22 -19.83
CA ARG A 508 -18.81 -32.26 -19.88
C ARG A 508 -17.76 -32.01 -18.82
N GLU A 509 -17.51 -33.00 -17.99
CA GLU A 509 -16.49 -32.91 -16.95
C GLU A 509 -15.08 -33.01 -17.54
N ILE A 510 -14.16 -32.17 -17.06
CA ILE A 510 -12.74 -32.33 -17.33
C ILE A 510 -12.10 -33.00 -16.11
N PRO A 511 -11.54 -34.20 -16.26
CA PRO A 511 -10.89 -34.89 -15.15
C PRO A 511 -9.62 -34.14 -14.74
N ALA A 512 -9.33 -34.12 -13.44
CA ALA A 512 -8.11 -33.52 -12.89
C ALA A 512 -6.84 -34.25 -13.35
N GLU A 513 -6.94 -35.58 -13.55
CA GLU A 513 -5.84 -36.43 -14.03
C GLU A 513 -6.05 -36.91 -15.46
N LYS A 514 -4.93 -37.04 -16.19
CA LYS A 514 -4.93 -37.53 -17.57
C LYS A 514 -5.39 -39.00 -17.60
N GLY A 515 -6.59 -39.25 -18.12
CA GLY A 515 -7.20 -40.59 -18.17
C GLY A 515 -8.35 -40.82 -17.17
N GLY A 516 -8.75 -39.80 -16.41
CA GLY A 516 -9.94 -39.88 -15.56
C GLY A 516 -11.24 -40.00 -16.37
N ILE A 517 -12.30 -40.49 -15.72
CA ILE A 517 -13.61 -40.66 -16.32
C ILE A 517 -14.24 -39.28 -16.55
N SER A 518 -14.56 -38.95 -17.80
CA SER A 518 -15.27 -37.72 -18.17
C SER A 518 -16.75 -38.04 -18.36
N ARG A 519 -17.61 -37.54 -17.47
CA ARG A 519 -19.05 -37.68 -17.59
C ARG A 519 -19.63 -36.55 -18.44
N THR A 520 -20.74 -36.84 -19.11
CA THR A 520 -21.52 -35.85 -19.86
C THR A 520 -22.97 -35.88 -19.41
N PHE A 521 -23.59 -34.72 -19.31
CA PHE A 521 -25.00 -34.58 -18.91
C PHE A 521 -25.69 -33.49 -19.73
N ALA A 522 -26.99 -33.69 -19.97
CA ALA A 522 -27.80 -32.71 -20.68
C ALA A 522 -28.27 -31.61 -19.71
N ILE A 523 -28.27 -30.36 -20.18
CA ILE A 523 -28.86 -29.23 -19.47
C ILE A 523 -30.20 -28.96 -20.13
N GLU A 524 -31.28 -29.33 -19.47
CA GLU A 524 -32.63 -29.13 -20.00
C GLU A 524 -32.99 -27.64 -20.07
N GLY A 525 -33.87 -27.25 -20.99
CA GLY A 525 -34.32 -25.86 -21.12
C GLY A 525 -33.28 -24.90 -21.72
N SER A 526 -33.41 -23.62 -21.40
CA SER A 526 -32.55 -22.55 -21.89
C SER A 526 -32.08 -21.66 -20.76
N ILE A 527 -30.80 -21.29 -20.76
CA ILE A 527 -30.20 -20.35 -19.82
C ILE A 527 -30.48 -18.91 -20.31
N PRO A 528 -31.12 -18.04 -19.51
CA PRO A 528 -31.42 -16.66 -19.90
C PRO A 528 -30.17 -15.82 -20.18
N VAL A 529 -30.37 -14.72 -20.89
CA VAL A 529 -29.31 -13.76 -21.25
C VAL A 529 -28.77 -13.05 -20.02
N HIS A 530 -27.45 -13.06 -19.84
CA HIS A 530 -26.74 -12.41 -18.72
C HIS A 530 -27.18 -12.87 -17.32
N GLU A 531 -27.77 -14.06 -17.21
CA GLU A 531 -28.15 -14.67 -15.95
C GLU A 531 -27.42 -16.02 -15.75
N GLY A 532 -27.22 -16.37 -14.47
CA GLY A 532 -26.74 -17.68 -14.05
C GLY A 532 -27.86 -18.50 -13.44
N GLU A 533 -27.96 -19.77 -13.80
CA GLU A 533 -28.88 -20.73 -13.19
C GLU A 533 -28.13 -21.91 -12.58
N VAL A 534 -28.57 -22.35 -11.40
CA VAL A 534 -28.04 -23.55 -10.75
C VAL A 534 -28.63 -24.78 -11.41
N ILE A 535 -27.76 -25.65 -11.90
CA ILE A 535 -28.09 -26.97 -12.43
C ILE A 535 -27.65 -28.01 -11.39
N SER A 536 -28.57 -28.87 -10.99
CA SER A 536 -28.28 -30.02 -10.13
C SER A 536 -28.30 -31.30 -10.97
N VAL A 537 -27.22 -32.07 -10.92
CA VAL A 537 -27.05 -33.32 -11.65
C VAL A 537 -26.74 -34.42 -10.64
N PRO A 538 -27.40 -35.60 -10.69
CA PRO A 538 -27.07 -36.69 -9.77
C PRO A 538 -25.61 -37.13 -9.95
N LEU A 539 -24.87 -37.23 -8.84
CA LEU A 539 -23.46 -37.61 -8.84
C LEU A 539 -23.36 -39.13 -8.66
N GLU A 540 -23.20 -39.87 -9.75
CA GLU A 540 -22.98 -41.31 -9.69
C GLU A 540 -21.53 -41.62 -9.26
N GLY A 541 -21.30 -41.68 -7.95
CA GLY A 541 -20.19 -42.42 -7.33
C GLY A 541 -18.76 -41.94 -7.59
N GLY A 542 -18.49 -40.62 -7.65
CA GLY A 542 -17.13 -40.09 -7.84
C GLY A 542 -16.91 -38.74 -7.16
N ASP A 543 -15.66 -38.28 -7.12
CA ASP A 543 -15.30 -36.96 -6.58
C ASP A 543 -15.85 -35.81 -7.45
N ALA A 544 -15.88 -34.60 -6.89
CA ALA A 544 -16.24 -33.39 -7.62
C ALA A 544 -15.24 -33.14 -8.77
N PRO A 545 -15.70 -32.90 -10.01
CA PRO A 545 -14.80 -32.55 -11.10
C PRO A 545 -14.13 -31.19 -10.82
N GLU A 546 -12.89 -31.04 -11.26
CA GLU A 546 -12.17 -29.76 -11.10
C GLU A 546 -12.76 -28.66 -12.02
N GLU A 547 -13.25 -29.06 -13.19
CA GLU A 547 -13.74 -28.15 -14.23
C GLU A 547 -14.86 -28.83 -15.05
N ILE A 548 -15.83 -28.03 -15.50
CA ILE A 548 -16.92 -28.46 -16.38
C ILE A 548 -16.95 -27.54 -17.60
N VAL A 549 -17.06 -28.13 -18.78
CA VAL A 549 -17.25 -27.40 -20.06
C VAL A 549 -18.72 -27.42 -20.42
N ILE A 550 -19.24 -26.28 -20.85
CA ILE A 550 -20.57 -26.20 -21.44
C ILE A 550 -20.45 -26.16 -22.95
N GLU A 551 -21.03 -27.16 -23.61
CA GLU A 551 -21.02 -27.32 -25.06
C GLU A 551 -22.45 -27.15 -25.59
N SER A 552 -22.59 -26.51 -26.75
CA SER A 552 -23.85 -26.55 -27.50
C SER A 552 -23.98 -27.90 -28.17
N ALA A 553 -25.14 -28.56 -28.08
CA ALA A 553 -25.41 -29.84 -28.74
C ALA A 553 -25.25 -29.75 -30.27
N ALA A 554 -25.27 -28.56 -30.86
CA ALA A 554 -25.01 -28.34 -32.28
C ALA A 554 -23.51 -28.39 -32.67
N ALA A 555 -22.59 -28.40 -31.70
CA ALA A 555 -21.16 -28.27 -31.91
C ALA A 555 -20.36 -29.57 -31.68
N ALA A 556 -21.02 -30.72 -31.48
CA ALA A 556 -20.29 -31.99 -31.38
C ALA A 556 -19.58 -32.29 -32.72
N PRO A 557 -18.25 -32.39 -32.78
CA PRO A 557 -17.58 -32.93 -33.96
C PRO A 557 -18.05 -34.38 -34.13
N ALA A 558 -18.42 -34.74 -35.35
CA ALA A 558 -18.58 -36.14 -35.72
C ALA A 558 -17.32 -36.89 -35.28
N ALA A 559 -17.49 -37.89 -34.41
CA ALA A 559 -16.40 -38.79 -34.06
C ALA A 559 -15.88 -39.47 -35.35
N PRO A 560 -14.56 -39.72 -35.46
CA PRO A 560 -13.98 -40.35 -36.64
C PRO A 560 -14.57 -41.73 -36.94
#